data_AF-A0A954L6Z7-F1
#
_entry.id   AF-A0A954L6Z7-F1
#
_cell.length_a   1.000
_cell.length_b   1.000
_cell.length_c   1.000
_cell.angle_alpha   90.00
_cell.angle_beta   90.00
_cell.angle_gamma   90.00
#
_symmetry.space_group_name_H-M   'P 1'
#
loop_
_entity.id
_entity.type
_entity.pdbx_description
1 polymer ?
#
loop_
_entity_poly.entity_id
_entity_poly.type
_entity_poly.pdbx_seq_one_letter_code
_entity_poly.pdbx_strand_id
1 'polypeptide(L)'
;MFKSKKSAEPEAAAQPQQVTAPQPPAPKKEVQREPESQNFISAGTIIEGNIISHEDLRLEGKVKGDIKTSARLWLGKDSVVEGNILA
;
A
#
# COMPACT_ATOMS: atom_id res chain seq x y z
N MET A 1 -34.69 43.39 45.83
CA MET A 1 -34.03 43.83 44.57
C MET A 1 -32.73 44.53 44.93
N PHE A 2 -31.63 44.17 44.26
CA PHE A 2 -30.24 44.67 44.39
C PHE A 2 -29.46 44.38 45.69
N LYS A 3 -28.63 43.33 45.65
CA LYS A 3 -27.32 43.22 46.33
C LYS A 3 -26.47 42.25 45.48
N SER A 4 -25.51 42.71 44.67
CA SER A 4 -24.14 43.13 45.01
C SER A 4 -23.17 41.97 45.30
N LYS A 5 -21.98 42.14 44.70
CA LYS A 5 -20.65 41.59 45.03
C LYS A 5 -20.21 40.42 44.12
N LYS A 6 -19.26 40.66 43.21
CA LYS A 6 -17.81 40.96 43.38
C LYS A 6 -17.02 39.66 43.49
N SER A 7 -15.84 39.68 42.86
CA SER A 7 -14.71 38.74 42.98
C SER A 7 -14.85 37.51 42.08
N ALA A 8 -13.85 37.09 41.31
CA ALA A 8 -12.48 37.55 41.11
C ALA A 8 -11.94 36.92 39.82
N GLU A 9 -11.01 37.62 39.18
CA GLU A 9 -9.69 37.14 38.74
C GLU A 9 -9.24 35.70 39.11
N PRO A 10 -8.14 35.16 38.53
CA PRO A 10 -7.41 35.54 37.32
C PRO A 10 -6.92 34.34 36.46
N GLU A 11 -6.37 34.67 35.29
CA GLU A 11 -5.13 34.16 34.67
C GLU A 11 -4.70 32.67 34.74
N ALA A 12 -4.48 32.15 33.52
CA ALA A 12 -3.50 31.15 33.09
C ALA A 12 -3.72 29.62 33.26
N ALA A 13 -3.47 28.96 32.12
CA ALA A 13 -2.92 27.62 31.90
C ALA A 13 -3.86 26.40 31.83
N ALA A 14 -4.24 26.11 30.58
CA ALA A 14 -4.10 24.82 29.89
C ALA A 14 -4.99 23.62 30.27
N GLN A 15 -5.92 23.31 29.35
CA GLN A 15 -5.90 22.00 28.68
C GLN A 15 -6.11 22.19 27.16
N PRO A 16 -5.19 21.71 26.30
CA PRO A 16 -5.33 21.78 24.85
C PRO A 16 -6.09 20.57 24.31
N GLN A 17 -7.05 20.82 23.41
CA GLN A 17 -7.27 20.12 22.13
C GLN A 17 -8.52 20.72 21.46
N GLN A 18 -8.28 21.61 20.49
CA GLN A 18 -9.30 22.23 19.65
C GLN A 18 -9.42 21.44 18.32
N VAL A 19 -10.62 20.96 17.98
CA VAL A 19 -11.54 21.45 16.91
C VAL A 19 -11.32 20.70 15.57
N THR A 20 -12.27 20.40 14.68
CA THR A 20 -13.67 20.82 14.45
C THR A 20 -14.34 19.77 13.54
N ALA A 21 -15.67 19.73 13.52
CA ALA A 21 -16.56 18.88 12.71
C ALA A 21 -16.11 18.61 11.24
N PRO A 22 -16.30 17.38 10.72
CA PRO A 22 -15.84 17.02 9.38
C PRO A 22 -16.65 17.77 8.31
N GLN A 23 -15.90 18.50 7.48
CA GLN A 23 -16.33 19.25 6.31
C GLN A 23 -17.22 18.40 5.37
N PRO A 24 -18.26 18.98 4.72
CA PRO A 24 -19.08 18.25 3.76
C PRO A 24 -18.20 17.71 2.62
N PRO A 25 -18.25 16.40 2.31
CA PRO A 25 -17.33 15.80 1.36
C PRO A 25 -17.72 16.21 -0.06
N ALA A 26 -16.95 17.12 -0.66
CA ALA A 26 -16.96 17.36 -2.09
C ALA A 26 -16.57 16.06 -2.85
N PRO A 27 -17.15 15.80 -4.03
CA PRO A 27 -16.89 14.58 -4.79
C PRO A 27 -15.44 14.60 -5.27
N LYS A 28 -14.59 13.78 -4.64
CA LYS A 28 -13.21 13.57 -5.10
C LYS A 28 -13.30 12.85 -6.44
N LYS A 29 -12.79 13.48 -7.50
CA LYS A 29 -12.48 12.81 -8.77
C LYS A 29 -11.65 11.57 -8.45
N GLU A 30 -12.28 10.41 -8.58
CA GLU A 30 -11.66 9.11 -8.48
C GLU A 30 -10.70 9.00 -9.67
N VAL A 31 -9.42 9.25 -9.43
CA VAL A 31 -8.37 8.92 -10.40
C VAL A 31 -8.42 7.40 -10.51
N GLN A 32 -9.10 6.91 -11.54
CA GLN A 32 -9.00 5.52 -11.97
C GLN A 32 -7.54 5.32 -12.37
N ARG A 33 -6.71 4.93 -11.40
CA ARG A 33 -5.44 4.28 -11.71
C ARG A 33 -5.86 2.98 -12.38
N GLU A 34 -5.52 2.84 -13.66
CA GLU A 34 -5.57 1.53 -14.29
C GLU A 34 -4.84 0.57 -13.34
N PRO A 35 -5.44 -0.58 -13.01
CA PRO A 35 -4.77 -1.53 -12.14
C PRO A 35 -3.44 -1.86 -12.83
N GLU A 36 -2.32 -1.51 -12.19
CA GLU A 36 -1.03 -2.03 -12.61
C GLU A 36 -1.17 -3.55 -12.50
N SER A 37 -1.33 -4.20 -13.64
CA SER A 37 -1.47 -5.64 -13.70
C SER A 37 -0.13 -6.23 -13.28
N GLN A 38 -0.15 -6.99 -12.18
CA GLN A 38 1.02 -7.61 -11.61
C GLN A 38 0.75 -9.10 -11.48
N ASN A 39 1.76 -9.90 -11.82
CA ASN A 39 1.71 -11.34 -11.68
C ASN A 39 2.41 -11.71 -10.37
N PHE A 40 1.69 -12.37 -9.45
CA PHE A 40 2.25 -12.81 -8.17
C PHE A 40 2.22 -14.33 -8.05
N ILE A 41 3.39 -14.94 -7.93
CA ILE A 41 3.56 -16.36 -7.65
C ILE A 41 3.94 -16.48 -6.18
N SER A 42 3.07 -17.10 -5.39
CA SER A 42 3.20 -17.23 -3.94
C SER A 42 4.02 -18.44 -3.52
N ALA A 43 4.59 -18.35 -2.31
CA ALA A 43 5.40 -19.42 -1.72
C ALA A 43 4.64 -20.76 -1.70
N GLY A 44 5.36 -21.85 -1.97
CA GLY A 44 4.77 -23.19 -2.11
C GLY A 44 4.28 -23.53 -3.52
N THR A 45 4.32 -22.58 -4.46
CA THR A 45 4.04 -22.86 -5.88
C THR A 45 5.26 -23.48 -6.55
N ILE A 46 5.06 -24.58 -7.26
CA ILE A 46 6.05 -25.20 -8.15
C ILE A 46 5.52 -25.09 -9.58
N ILE A 47 6.24 -24.36 -10.43
CA ILE A 47 5.93 -24.23 -11.85
C ILE A 47 6.93 -25.06 -12.64
N GLU A 48 6.43 -25.97 -13.48
CA GLU A 48 7.26 -26.77 -14.39
C GLU A 48 6.90 -26.39 -15.84
N GLY A 49 7.85 -25.81 -16.57
CA GLY A 49 7.63 -25.31 -17.93
C GLY A 49 8.10 -23.86 -18.14
N ASN A 50 7.54 -23.20 -19.15
CA ASN A 50 7.96 -21.86 -19.57
C ASN A 50 7.00 -20.78 -19.06
N ILE A 51 7.55 -19.71 -18.48
CA ILE A 51 6.81 -18.53 -18.03
C ILE A 51 7.08 -17.39 -19.01
N ILE A 52 6.04 -16.75 -19.54
CA ILE A 52 6.18 -15.56 -20.39
C ILE A 52 5.28 -14.47 -19.80
N SER A 53 5.88 -13.36 -19.37
CA SER A 53 5.15 -12.23 -18.80
C SER A 53 5.60 -10.92 -19.42
N HIS A 54 4.64 -10.06 -19.79
CA HIS A 54 4.93 -8.72 -20.30
C HIS A 54 4.79 -7.63 -19.24
N GLU A 55 4.45 -8.01 -18.02
CA GLU A 55 4.16 -7.13 -16.90
C GLU A 55 5.04 -7.50 -15.70
N ASP A 56 4.92 -6.74 -14.62
CA ASP A 56 5.69 -7.01 -13.41
C ASP A 56 5.39 -8.43 -12.90
N LEU A 57 6.46 -9.21 -12.72
CA LEU A 57 6.37 -10.58 -12.23
C LEU A 57 7.05 -10.64 -10.88
N ARG A 58 6.29 -10.98 -9.84
CA ARG A 58 6.82 -11.25 -8.50
C ARG A 58 6.72 -12.73 -8.20
N LEU A 59 7.87 -13.32 -7.94
CA LEU A 59 8.02 -14.75 -7.81
C LEU A 59 8.61 -15.09 -6.45
N GLU A 60 7.80 -15.78 -5.66
CA GLU A 60 8.16 -16.35 -4.36
C GLU A 60 7.83 -17.85 -4.46
N GLY A 61 8.73 -18.70 -4.95
CA GLY A 61 8.42 -20.10 -5.18
C GLY A 61 9.44 -20.80 -6.07
N LYS A 62 9.15 -22.02 -6.51
CA LYS A 62 10.06 -22.79 -7.36
C LYS A 62 9.61 -22.80 -8.81
N VAL A 63 10.50 -22.45 -9.73
CA VAL A 63 10.29 -22.59 -11.17
C VAL A 63 11.33 -23.56 -11.72
N LYS A 64 10.86 -24.56 -12.47
CA LYS A 64 11.69 -25.48 -13.24
C LYS A 64 11.41 -25.27 -14.73
N GLY A 65 12.26 -24.50 -15.39
CA GLY A 65 12.11 -24.12 -16.79
C GLY A 65 12.45 -22.66 -17.03
N ASP A 66 12.08 -22.16 -18.20
CA ASP A 66 12.54 -20.85 -18.67
C ASP A 66 11.56 -19.73 -18.32
N ILE A 67 12.09 -18.62 -17.78
CA ILE A 67 11.32 -17.41 -17.48
C ILE A 67 11.69 -16.35 -18.51
N LYS A 68 10.69 -15.85 -19.23
CA LYS A 68 10.80 -14.69 -20.11
C LYS A 68 9.95 -13.57 -19.55
N THR A 69 10.57 -12.46 -19.19
CA THR A 69 9.84 -11.24 -18.86
C THR A 69 10.31 -10.07 -19.73
N SER A 70 9.42 -9.14 -20.03
CA SER A 70 9.78 -7.85 -20.66
C SER A 70 9.72 -6.68 -19.67
N ALA A 71 9.38 -6.96 -18.42
CA ALA A 71 9.17 -5.97 -17.37
C ALA A 71 9.96 -6.38 -16.11
N ARG A 72 9.57 -5.85 -14.95
CA ARG A 72 10.37 -6.05 -13.73
C ARG A 72 10.11 -7.44 -13.14
N LEU A 73 11.18 -8.22 -12.97
CA LEU A 73 11.16 -9.48 -12.23
C LEU A 73 11.61 -9.26 -10.78
N TRP A 74 10.72 -9.56 -9.84
CA TRP A 74 10.98 -9.56 -8.41
C TRP A 74 11.13 -11.00 -7.93
N LEU A 75 12.34 -11.37 -7.53
CA LEU A 75 12.64 -12.67 -6.92
C LEU A 75 12.64 -12.51 -5.40
N GLY A 76 11.68 -13.17 -4.73
CA GLY A 76 11.61 -13.21 -3.28
C GLY A 76 12.74 -14.04 -2.66
N LYS A 77 12.84 -13.98 -1.33
CA LYS A 77 13.92 -14.66 -0.58
C LYS A 77 13.91 -16.18 -0.73
N ASP A 78 12.73 -16.77 -0.83
CA ASP A 78 12.53 -18.22 -1.00
C ASP A 78 12.29 -18.63 -2.46
N SER A 79 12.63 -17.76 -3.41
CA SER A 79 12.50 -18.06 -4.84
C SER A 79 13.64 -18.93 -5.34
N VAL A 80 13.31 -19.97 -6.11
CA VAL A 80 14.27 -20.89 -6.71
C VAL A 80 13.91 -21.04 -8.19
N VAL A 81 14.81 -20.63 -9.08
CA VAL A 81 14.62 -20.79 -10.52
C VAL A 81 15.67 -21.77 -11.05
N GLU A 82 15.21 -22.92 -11.53
CA GLU A 82 15.99 -23.96 -12.19
C GLU A 82 15.73 -23.90 -13.71
N GLY A 83 16.47 -23.06 -14.41
CA GLY A 83 16.34 -22.87 -15.86
C GLY A 83 16.96 -21.55 -16.33
N ASN A 84 16.57 -21.06 -17.50
CA ASN A 84 17.09 -19.78 -18.02
C ASN A 84 16.14 -18.63 -17.70
N ILE A 85 16.71 -17.49 -17.32
CA ILE A 85 15.95 -16.24 -17.15
C ILE A 85 16.35 -15.31 -18.29
N LEU A 86 15.36 -14.86 -19.05
CA LEU A 86 15.49 -13.89 -20.12
C LEU A 86 14.60 -12.71 -19.76
N ALA A 87 15.22 -11.67 -19.21
CA ALA A 87 14.56 -10.45 -18.73
C ALA A 87 14.98 -9.25 -19.57
#